data_AF-A0A522DKR0-F1
#
_entry.id   AF-A0A522DKR0-F1
#
_cell.length_a   1.000
_cell.length_b   1.000
_cell.length_c   1.000
_cell.angle_alpha   90.00
_cell.angle_beta   90.00
_cell.angle_gamma   90.00
#
_symmetry.space_group_name_H-M   'P 1'
#
loop_
_entity.id
_entity.type
_entity.pdbx_description
1 polymer ?
#
loop_
_entity_poly.entity_id
_entity_poly.type
_entity_poly.pdbx_seq_one_letter_code
_entity_poly.pdbx_strand_id
1 'polypeptide(L)'
;MKKLALFVAAIAFTAPLFAQDSTARKKDRRDERREERRRKVNDLIRQEEEGVLVYKKQNIFGVQLRTNGYGFFYEIGRMKSQRNTSIYSIGFSEIKHRKEDKSPNTGFVF
;
A
#
# COMPACT_ATOMS: atom_id res chain seq x y z
N MET A 1 46.82 -23.52 46.47
CA MET A 1 46.95 -22.28 45.65
C MET A 1 47.10 -22.54 44.15
N LYS A 2 48.04 -23.38 43.68
CA LYS A 2 48.26 -23.63 42.23
C LYS A 2 47.06 -24.20 41.47
N LYS A 3 46.25 -25.06 42.12
CA LYS A 3 45.02 -25.65 41.54
C LYS A 3 43.89 -24.63 41.35
N LEU A 4 43.78 -23.64 42.25
CA LEU A 4 42.79 -22.56 42.15
C LEU A 4 43.16 -21.57 41.04
N ALA A 5 44.45 -21.26 40.88
CA ALA A 5 44.93 -20.41 39.78
C ALA A 5 44.62 -21.03 38.41
N LEU A 6 44.74 -22.35 38.28
CA LEU A 6 44.39 -23.09 37.05
C LEU A 6 42.90 -23.03 36.73
N PHE A 7 42.04 -23.13 37.75
CA PHE A 7 40.59 -22.99 37.59
C PHE A 7 40.18 -21.58 37.13
N VAL A 8 40.77 -20.55 37.73
CA VAL A 8 40.50 -19.15 37.36
C VAL A 8 40.98 -18.86 35.94
N ALA A 9 42.15 -19.38 35.55
CA ALA A 9 42.66 -19.25 34.19
C ALA A 9 41.75 -19.96 33.15
N ALA A 10 41.23 -21.14 33.47
CA ALA A 10 40.32 -21.88 32.59
C ALA A 10 38.97 -21.14 32.39
N ILE A 11 38.44 -20.50 33.44
CA ILE A 11 37.22 -19.70 33.35
C ILE A 11 37.46 -18.43 32.52
N ALA A 12 38.60 -17.75 32.73
CA ALA A 12 38.95 -16.56 31.96
C ALA A 12 39.14 -16.85 30.46
N PHE A 13 39.62 -18.05 30.10
CA PHE A 13 39.83 -18.45 28.70
C PHE A 13 38.54 -18.86 27.98
N THR A 14 37.53 -19.34 28.71
CA THR A 14 36.25 -19.80 28.13
C THR A 14 35.19 -18.69 28.06
N ALA A 15 35.29 -17.66 28.89
CA ALA A 15 34.41 -16.49 28.85
C ALA A 15 34.31 -15.78 27.47
N PRO A 16 35.40 -15.55 26.72
CA PRO A 16 35.31 -14.88 25.40
C PRO A 16 34.70 -15.78 24.30
N LEU A 17 34.65 -17.11 24.48
CA LEU A 17 34.03 -18.02 23.50
C LEU A 17 32.50 -17.88 23.47
N PHE A 18 31.88 -17.48 24.59
CA PHE A 18 30.44 -17.21 24.66
C PHE A 18 30.03 -15.85 24.06
N ALA A 19 31.00 -14.98 23.72
CA ALA A 19 30.73 -13.63 23.18
C ALA A 19 30.77 -13.56 21.64
N GLN A 20 31.21 -14.64 20.96
CA GLN A 20 31.44 -14.62 19.51
C GLN A 20 30.20 -14.82 18.62
N ASP A 21 29.01 -15.04 19.18
CA ASP A 21 27.82 -15.39 18.37
C ASP A 21 26.69 -14.35 18.44
N SER A 22 27.03 -13.07 18.20
CA SER A 22 26.02 -12.01 17.99
C SER A 22 26.13 -11.28 16.65
N THR A 23 27.22 -11.47 15.90
CA THR A 23 27.40 -10.88 14.57
C THR A 23 26.98 -11.80 13.42
N ALA A 24 26.61 -13.06 13.71
CA ALA A 24 26.04 -14.02 12.74
C ALA A 24 24.52 -14.23 12.93
N ARG A 25 23.84 -13.33 13.65
CA ARG A 25 22.38 -13.39 13.75
C ARG A 25 21.77 -13.02 12.41
N LYS A 26 21.18 -14.04 11.75
CA LYS A 26 20.05 -13.95 10.82
C LYS A 26 19.68 -12.51 10.52
N LYS A 27 20.11 -11.99 9.37
CA LYS A 27 19.49 -10.79 8.79
C LYS A 27 17.99 -11.05 8.82
N ASP A 28 17.32 -10.38 9.75
CA ASP A 28 16.00 -10.79 10.18
C ASP A 28 15.09 -10.61 8.95
N ARG A 29 14.25 -11.59 8.59
CA ARG A 29 13.31 -11.44 7.44
C ARG A 29 12.52 -10.13 7.49
N ARG A 30 12.39 -9.55 8.69
CA ARG A 30 11.79 -8.26 8.97
C ARG A 30 12.62 -7.08 8.45
N ASP A 31 13.93 -7.13 8.54
CA ASP A 31 14.85 -6.11 8.06
C ASP A 31 14.97 -6.14 6.52
N GLU A 32 15.00 -7.33 5.92
CA GLU A 32 14.95 -7.48 4.45
C GLU A 32 13.68 -6.86 3.86
N ARG A 33 12.51 -7.15 4.43
CA ARG A 33 11.23 -6.54 4.03
C ARG A 33 11.24 -5.01 4.18
N ARG A 34 11.96 -4.48 5.18
CA ARG A 34 12.06 -3.04 5.42
C ARG A 34 12.97 -2.38 4.37
N GLU A 35 14.06 -3.03 4.01
CA GLU A 35 14.95 -2.62 2.92
C GLU A 35 14.25 -2.64 1.57
N GLU A 36 13.49 -3.70 1.25
CA GLU A 36 12.71 -3.80 0.01
C GLU A 36 11.68 -2.67 -0.11
N ARG A 37 10.98 -2.34 0.98
CA ARG A 37 10.03 -1.21 1.00
C ARG A 37 10.74 0.12 0.76
N ARG A 38 11.91 0.33 1.36
CA ARG A 38 12.71 1.55 1.17
C ARG A 38 13.21 1.68 -0.27
N ARG A 39 13.70 0.59 -0.88
CA ARG A 39 14.12 0.56 -2.29
C ARG A 39 12.96 0.93 -3.20
N LYS A 40 11.79 0.30 -3.00
CA LYS A 40 10.58 0.61 -3.78
C LYS A 40 10.13 2.06 -3.65
N VAL A 41 10.30 2.68 -2.49
CA VAL A 41 9.97 4.10 -2.28
C VAL A 41 10.98 5.00 -3.00
N ASN A 42 12.28 4.71 -2.91
CA ASN A 42 13.31 5.47 -3.62
C ASN A 42 13.15 5.38 -5.14
N ASP A 43 12.78 4.20 -5.67
CA ASP A 43 12.53 4.03 -7.10
C ASP A 43 11.35 4.89 -7.56
N LEU A 44 10.28 4.98 -6.75
CA LEU A 44 9.13 5.84 -7.04
C LEU A 44 9.48 7.33 -6.98
N ILE A 45 10.27 7.76 -6.01
CA ILE A 45 10.71 9.17 -5.88
C ILE A 45 11.57 9.57 -7.08
N ARG A 46 12.53 8.72 -7.47
CA ARG A 46 13.38 8.97 -8.65
C ARG A 46 12.54 9.07 -9.93
N GLN A 47 11.50 8.24 -10.05
CA GLN A 47 10.57 8.27 -11.17
C GLN A 47 9.73 9.56 -11.22
N GLU A 48 9.37 10.13 -10.06
CA GLU A 48 8.72 11.44 -9.96
C GLU A 48 9.68 12.59 -10.35
N GLU A 49 10.95 12.53 -9.93
CA GLU A 49 12.00 13.51 -10.29
C GLU A 49 12.28 13.54 -11.80
N GLU A 50 12.18 12.39 -12.48
CA GLU A 50 12.31 12.27 -13.94
C GLU A 50 11.09 12.81 -14.72
N GLY A 51 10.12 13.45 -14.03
CA GLY A 51 8.99 14.13 -14.65
C GLY A 51 7.87 13.20 -15.11
N VAL A 52 7.87 11.94 -14.65
CA VAL A 52 6.77 11.02 -14.93
C VAL A 52 5.68 11.18 -13.90
N LEU A 53 4.45 11.32 -14.39
CA LEU A 53 3.24 11.36 -13.56
C LEU A 53 2.98 9.98 -12.95
N VAL A 54 3.66 9.65 -11.85
CA VAL A 54 3.48 8.41 -11.08
C VAL A 54 2.19 8.48 -10.27
N TYR A 55 1.03 8.36 -10.92
CA TYR A 55 -0.24 8.21 -10.22
C TYR A 55 -0.32 6.83 -9.57
N LYS A 56 0.16 6.73 -8.33
CA LYS A 56 0.24 5.47 -7.56
C LYS A 56 -1.12 4.76 -7.45
N LYS A 57 -2.20 5.54 -7.40
CA LYS A 57 -3.64 5.20 -7.50
C LYS A 57 -4.42 6.52 -7.51
N GLN A 58 -5.16 6.80 -8.57
CA GLN A 58 -6.04 7.97 -8.63
C GLN A 58 -7.47 7.49 -8.46
N ASN A 59 -8.17 7.98 -7.44
CA ASN A 59 -9.60 7.75 -7.28
C ASN A 59 -10.29 9.11 -7.35
N ILE A 60 -11.11 9.31 -8.37
CA ILE A 60 -11.96 10.50 -8.47
C ILE A 60 -13.39 10.04 -8.29
N PHE A 61 -14.12 10.70 -7.42
CA PHE A 61 -15.57 10.56 -7.35
C PHE A 61 -16.17 11.95 -7.48
N GLY A 62 -17.33 12.02 -8.12
CA GLY A 62 -18.02 13.28 -8.30
C GLY A 62 -19.51 13.06 -8.44
N VAL A 63 -20.25 14.09 -8.05
CA VAL A 63 -21.70 14.15 -8.18
C VAL A 63 -21.99 15.23 -9.22
N GLN A 64 -22.80 14.88 -10.21
CA GLN A 64 -23.20 15.77 -11.27
C GLN A 64 -24.66 16.16 -11.07
N LEU A 65 -24.89 17.42 -10.68
CA LEU A 65 -26.23 18.01 -10.58
C LEU A 65 -26.53 18.75 -11.88
N ARG A 66 -27.63 18.39 -12.54
CA ARG A 66 -28.15 19.04 -13.75
C ARG A 66 -29.59 19.49 -13.51
N THR A 67 -30.06 20.48 -14.26
CA THR A 67 -31.44 20.99 -14.15
C THR A 67 -32.50 19.91 -14.39
N ASN A 68 -32.19 18.90 -15.22
CA ASN A 68 -33.10 17.83 -15.62
C ASN A 68 -32.73 16.46 -15.04
N GLY A 69 -31.81 16.38 -14.07
CA GLY A 69 -31.35 15.09 -13.58
C GLY A 69 -30.16 15.17 -12.65
N TYR A 70 -29.75 14.02 -12.14
CA TYR A 70 -28.59 13.90 -11.29
C TYR A 70 -27.81 12.65 -11.67
N GLY A 71 -26.53 12.64 -11.37
CA GLY A 71 -25.70 11.48 -11.55
C GLY A 71 -24.52 11.50 -10.62
N PHE A 72 -23.84 10.39 -10.56
CA PHE A 72 -22.55 10.29 -9.91
C PHE A 72 -21.62 9.50 -10.81
N PHE A 73 -20.34 9.81 -10.70
CA PHE A 73 -19.29 9.09 -11.41
C PHE A 73 -18.19 8.72 -10.44
N TYR A 74 -17.60 7.58 -10.70
CA TYR A 74 -16.46 7.07 -9.97
C TYR A 74 -15.42 6.58 -10.97
N GLU A 75 -14.22 7.11 -10.83
CA GLU A 75 -13.09 6.85 -11.70
C GLU A 75 -11.91 6.34 -10.88
N ILE A 76 -11.36 5.22 -11.32
CA ILE A 76 -10.17 4.60 -10.76
C ILE A 76 -9.09 4.56 -11.84
N GLY A 77 -8.03 5.34 -11.63
CA GLY A 77 -6.77 5.26 -12.36
C GLY A 77 -5.81 4.29 -11.68
N ARG A 78 -5.38 3.26 -12.42
CA ARG A 78 -4.32 2.33 -12.01
C ARG A 78 -3.17 2.38 -13.02
N MET A 79 -2.01 2.83 -12.55
CA MET A 79 -0.77 2.75 -13.33
C MET A 79 -0.26 1.30 -13.36
N LYS A 80 0.00 0.77 -14.56
CA LYS A 80 0.59 -0.57 -14.75
C LYS A 80 2.09 -0.50 -15.04
N SER A 81 2.54 0.56 -15.71
CA SER A 81 3.95 0.84 -15.99
C SER A 81 4.15 2.36 -16.08
N GLN A 82 5.39 2.82 -16.01
CA GLN A 82 5.80 4.23 -16.06
C GLN A 82 5.19 5.01 -17.25
N ARG A 83 4.91 4.33 -18.36
CA ARG A 83 4.29 4.93 -19.56
C ARG A 83 2.83 4.55 -19.79
N ASN A 84 2.31 3.58 -19.03
CA ASN A 84 1.00 2.98 -19.29
C ASN A 84 0.11 3.06 -18.05
N THR A 85 -0.93 3.88 -18.15
CA THR A 85 -1.97 4.04 -17.13
C THR A 85 -3.31 3.61 -17.70
N SER A 86 -4.04 2.79 -16.95
CA SER A 86 -5.42 2.41 -17.29
C SER A 86 -6.37 3.14 -16.36
N ILE A 87 -7.36 3.80 -16.95
CA ILE A 87 -8.42 4.52 -16.23
C ILE A 87 -9.72 3.75 -16.46
N TYR A 88 -10.39 3.39 -15.38
CA TYR A 88 -11.71 2.78 -15.39
C TYR A 88 -12.69 3.78 -14.81
N SER A 89 -13.70 4.18 -15.59
CA SER A 89 -14.73 5.10 -15.15
C SER A 89 -16.09 4.43 -15.23
N ILE A 90 -16.87 4.51 -14.15
CA ILE A 90 -18.26 4.08 -14.10
C ILE A 90 -19.11 5.28 -13.66
N GLY A 91 -20.16 5.55 -14.42
CA GLY A 91 -21.06 6.66 -14.15
C GLY A 91 -22.51 6.19 -14.22
N PHE A 92 -23.31 6.62 -13.25
CA PHE A 92 -24.75 6.50 -13.30
C PHE A 92 -25.36 7.89 -13.40
N SER A 93 -26.23 8.09 -14.38
CA SER A 93 -26.95 9.35 -14.55
C SER A 93 -28.41 9.09 -14.84
N GLU A 94 -29.27 9.69 -14.03
CA GLU A 94 -30.71 9.69 -14.25
C GLU A 94 -31.10 11.00 -14.93
N ILE A 95 -31.80 10.91 -16.04
CA ILE A 95 -32.40 12.05 -16.74
C ILE A 95 -33.90 11.93 -16.55
N LYS A 96 -34.50 12.87 -15.82
CA LYS A 96 -35.95 12.90 -15.61
C LYS A 96 -36.62 13.53 -16.81
N HIS A 97 -37.54 12.81 -17.42
CA HIS A 97 -38.34 13.35 -18.51
C HIS A 97 -39.60 14.02 -17.96
N ARG A 98 -39.99 15.18 -18.50
CA ARG A 98 -41.14 15.97 -18.01
C ARG A 98 -42.50 15.26 -18.19
N LYS A 99 -42.54 14.15 -18.94
CA LYS A 99 -43.71 13.32 -19.22
C LYS A 99 -43.62 11.91 -18.60
N GLU A 100 -42.68 11.66 -17.68
CA GLU A 100 -42.67 10.38 -16.95
C GLU A 100 -43.79 10.38 -15.90
N ASP A 101 -44.78 9.50 -16.09
CA ASP A 101 -45.75 9.18 -15.07
C ASP A 101 -45.08 8.29 -14.02
N LYS A 102 -44.92 8.81 -12.80
CA LYS A 102 -44.55 8.00 -11.64
C LYS A 102 -45.74 7.12 -11.29
N SER A 103 -45.78 5.90 -11.83
CA SER A 103 -46.73 4.90 -11.34
C SER A 103 -46.47 4.68 -9.85
N PRO A 104 -47.44 4.91 -8.95
CA PRO A 104 -47.32 4.49 -7.57
C PRO A 104 -47.41 2.97 -7.57
N ASN A 105 -46.26 2.28 -7.52
CA ASN A 105 -46.25 0.84 -7.29
C ASN A 105 -46.56 0.59 -5.80
N THR A 106 -47.82 0.79 -5.42
CA THR A 106 -48.42 0.28 -4.18
C THR A 106 -48.55 -1.23 -4.31
N GLY A 107 -47.50 -1.93 -3.89
CA GLY A 107 -47.43 -3.39 -3.92
C GLY A 107 -46.58 -3.95 -2.78
N PHE A 108 -46.89 -3.55 -1.54
CA PHE A 108 -46.54 -4.40 -0.39
C PHE A 108 -47.61 -5.48 -0.28
N VAL A 109 -47.27 -6.70 -0.69
CA VAL A 109 -48.04 -7.91 -0.39
C VAL A 109 -47.23 -8.67 0.65
N PHE A 110 -47.83 -8.85 1.83
CA PHE A 110 -47.35 -9.72 2.91
C PHE A 110 -47.61 -11.19 2.60
#